data_AF-A0A367QSD9-F1
#
_entry.id   AF-A0A367QSD9-F1
#
_cell.length_a   1.000
_cell.length_b   1.000
_cell.length_c   1.000
_cell.angle_alpha   90.00
_cell.angle_beta   90.00
_cell.angle_gamma   90.00
#
_symmetry.space_group_name_H-M   'P 1'
#
loop_
_entity.id
_entity.type
_entity.pdbx_description
1 polymer ?
#
loop_
_entity_poly.entity_id
_entity_poly.type
_entity_poly.pdbx_seq_one_letter_code
_entity_poly.pdbx_strand_id
1 'polypeptide(L)'
;MTAPTEIRNRAIALLEQLPGESLVKAVEFLEALSQEALQVSEAANSQISEAALLQIIQHRLPPEDQDRLAYLRQQNEIGVITDTEHQELLMYVERVEQQDAERAEALIKLAQLRSCDLKVLINEFLPKHSNAA
;
A
#
# COMPACT_ATOMS: atom_id res chain seq x y z
N MET A 1 12.51 16.02 -29.48
CA MET A 1 12.33 15.32 -28.19
C MET A 1 13.42 14.24 -27.98
N THR A 2 14.70 14.57 -28.14
CA THR A 2 15.81 13.57 -28.18
C THR A 2 16.79 13.64 -27.00
N ALA A 3 16.76 14.72 -26.22
CA ALA A 3 17.77 14.98 -25.19
C ALA A 3 17.90 13.89 -24.09
N PRO A 4 16.82 13.30 -23.53
CA PRO A 4 16.95 12.30 -22.46
C PRO A 4 17.60 10.99 -22.93
N THR A 5 17.29 10.57 -24.16
CA THR A 5 17.83 9.35 -24.77
C THR A 5 19.30 9.51 -25.12
N GLU A 6 19.70 10.68 -25.61
CA GLU A 6 21.11 11.00 -25.90
C GLU A 6 21.97 11.02 -24.63
N ILE A 7 21.45 11.57 -23.53
CA ILE A 7 22.15 11.59 -22.22
C ILE A 7 22.35 10.17 -21.69
N ARG A 8 21.32 9.32 -21.77
CA ARG A 8 21.42 7.91 -21.33
C ARG A 8 22.48 7.14 -22.12
N ASN A 9 22.45 7.26 -23.44
CA ASN A 9 23.41 6.57 -24.30
C ASN A 9 24.85 7.03 -24.04
N ARG A 10 25.05 8.33 -23.75
CA ARG A 10 26.36 8.87 -23.38
C ARG A 10 26.84 8.33 -22.04
N ALA A 11 25.96 8.20 -21.05
CA ALA A 11 26.31 7.65 -19.74
C ALA A 11 26.74 6.18 -19.85
N ILE A 12 26.03 5.37 -20.64
CA ILE A 12 26.38 3.96 -20.91
C ILE A 12 27.77 3.87 -21.56
N ALA A 13 28.02 4.64 -22.61
CA ALA A 13 29.31 4.64 -23.30
C ALA A 13 30.48 5.05 -22.40
N LEU A 14 30.26 5.97 -21.45
CA LEU A 14 31.29 6.35 -20.48
C LEU A 14 31.56 5.22 -19.48
N LEU A 15 30.52 4.54 -18.98
CA LEU A 15 30.67 3.43 -18.04
C LEU A 15 31.42 2.25 -18.66
N GLU A 16 31.20 1.95 -19.94
CA GLU A 16 31.89 0.88 -20.68
C GLU A 16 33.39 1.14 -20.85
N GLN A 17 33.83 2.41 -20.82
CA GLN A 17 35.22 2.82 -21.03
C GLN A 17 36.00 3.01 -19.71
N LEU A 18 35.34 2.88 -18.56
CA LEU A 18 36.00 3.09 -17.27
C LEU A 18 36.85 1.89 -16.84
N PRO A 19 38.06 2.13 -16.28
CA PRO A 19 38.83 1.09 -15.63
C PRO A 19 38.15 0.63 -14.33
N GLY A 20 38.37 -0.63 -13.92
CA GLY A 20 37.63 -1.28 -12.82
C GLY A 20 37.58 -0.49 -11.50
N GLU A 21 38.67 0.14 -11.09
CA GLU A 21 38.71 0.96 -9.86
C GLU A 21 37.83 2.21 -9.94
N SER A 22 37.65 2.77 -11.14
CA SER A 22 36.78 3.92 -11.37
C SER A 22 35.31 3.51 -11.54
N LEU A 23 35.06 2.27 -11.98
CA LEU A 23 33.71 1.70 -12.07
C LEU A 23 33.08 1.57 -10.67
N VAL A 24 33.86 1.16 -9.67
CA VAL A 24 33.38 1.07 -8.27
C VAL A 24 32.85 2.42 -7.79
N LYS A 25 33.62 3.50 -7.98
CA LYS A 25 33.20 4.86 -7.60
C LYS A 25 31.99 5.34 -8.38
N ALA A 26 31.87 4.95 -9.66
CA ALA A 26 30.71 5.28 -10.48
C ALA A 26 29.44 4.56 -9.97
N VAL A 27 29.55 3.31 -9.56
CA VAL A 27 28.44 2.54 -8.97
C VAL A 27 28.00 3.18 -7.65
N GLU A 28 28.91 3.46 -6.72
CA GLU A 28 28.58 4.11 -5.43
C GLU A 28 27.86 5.45 -5.63
N PHE A 29 28.30 6.24 -6.62
CA PHE A 29 27.67 7.52 -6.94
C PHE A 29 26.27 7.35 -7.56
N LEU A 30 26.09 6.40 -8.48
CA LEU A 30 24.78 6.11 -9.08
C LEU A 30 23.80 5.53 -8.05
N GLU A 31 24.28 4.73 -7.11
CA GLU A 31 23.50 4.23 -5.98
C GLU A 31 23.02 5.38 -5.10
N ALA A 32 23.90 6.32 -4.74
CA ALA A 32 23.52 7.51 -3.97
C ALA A 32 22.46 8.37 -4.70
N LEU A 33 22.64 8.61 -6.00
CA LEU A 33 21.66 9.32 -6.81
C LEU A 33 20.32 8.57 -6.92
N SER A 34 20.35 7.24 -6.98
CA SER A 34 19.14 6.43 -6.99
C SER A 34 18.37 6.53 -5.67
N GLN A 35 19.08 6.56 -4.54
CA GLN A 35 18.48 6.71 -3.22
C GLN A 35 17.89 8.11 -3.03
N GLU A 36 18.57 9.15 -3.51
CA GLU A 36 18.06 10.53 -3.50
C GLU A 36 16.82 10.67 -4.39
N ALA A 37 16.82 10.08 -5.59
CA ALA A 37 15.65 10.07 -6.47
C ALA A 37 14.46 9.32 -5.85
N LEU A 38 14.71 8.24 -5.09
CA LEU A 38 13.67 7.53 -4.34
C LEU A 38 13.08 8.42 -3.24
N GLN A 39 13.91 9.14 -2.48
CA GLN A 39 13.43 10.10 -1.45
C GLN A 39 12.66 11.27 -2.05
N VAL A 40 13.06 11.79 -3.22
CA VAL A 40 12.32 12.83 -3.94
C VAL A 40 11.01 12.28 -4.51
N SER A 41 10.97 11.01 -4.94
CA SER A 41 9.75 10.35 -5.38
C SER A 41 8.78 10.07 -4.23
N GLU A 42 9.28 9.80 -3.02
CA GLU A 42 8.47 9.74 -1.79
C GLU A 42 7.92 11.12 -1.41
N ALA A 43 8.71 12.19 -1.59
CA ALA A 43 8.24 13.56 -1.42
C ALA A 43 7.21 13.99 -2.49
N ALA A 44 7.32 13.49 -3.73
CA ALA A 44 6.33 13.71 -4.79
C ALA A 44 5.06 12.87 -4.62
N ASN A 45 5.17 11.67 -4.03
CA ASN A 45 4.02 10.85 -3.60
C ASN A 45 3.33 11.39 -2.32
N SER A 46 3.88 12.41 -1.67
CA SER A 46 3.34 13.03 -0.45
C SER A 46 2.14 13.97 -0.67
N GLN A 47 1.50 13.94 -1.84
CA GLN A 47 0.27 14.69 -2.08
C GLN A 47 -1.01 13.91 -1.74
N ILE A 48 -0.92 12.74 -1.11
CA ILE A 48 -2.09 12.22 -0.38
C ILE A 48 -2.13 12.94 0.97
N SER A 49 -3.06 13.89 1.09
CA SER A 49 -3.24 14.63 2.34
C SER A 49 -3.61 13.68 3.49
N GLU A 50 -3.26 14.08 4.71
CA GLU A 50 -3.67 13.36 5.92
C GLU A 50 -5.19 13.08 5.93
N ALA A 51 -6.00 14.05 5.50
CA ALA A 51 -7.45 13.90 5.39
C ALA A 51 -7.87 12.76 4.43
N ALA A 52 -7.17 12.61 3.30
CA ALA A 52 -7.45 11.52 2.36
C ALA A 52 -7.05 10.15 2.93
N LEU A 53 -5.91 10.07 3.63
CA LEU A 53 -5.52 8.83 4.34
C LEU A 53 -6.56 8.46 5.40
N LEU A 54 -7.03 9.43 6.19
CA LEU A 54 -8.07 9.20 7.19
C LEU A 54 -9.38 8.70 6.57
N GLN A 55 -9.77 9.22 5.41
CA GLN A 55 -10.95 8.71 4.69
C GLN A 55 -10.80 7.24 4.30
N ILE A 56 -9.64 6.84 3.76
CA ILE A 56 -9.36 5.42 3.43
C ILE A 56 -9.38 4.57 4.71
N ILE A 57 -8.72 5.02 5.78
CA ILE A 57 -8.67 4.31 7.06
C ILE A 57 -10.06 4.13 7.66
N GLN A 58 -10.98 5.07 7.46
CA GLN A 58 -12.36 5.02 7.97
C GLN A 58 -13.33 4.33 7.01
N HIS A 59 -12.94 4.09 5.76
CA HIS A 59 -13.79 3.41 4.80
C HIS A 59 -13.99 1.95 5.23
N ARG A 60 -15.22 1.61 5.58
CA ARG A 60 -15.67 0.27 5.96
C ARG A 60 -16.86 -0.10 5.11
N LEU A 61 -17.20 -1.39 5.07
CA LEU A 61 -18.50 -1.81 4.58
C LEU A 61 -19.63 -1.03 5.29
N PRO A 62 -20.63 -0.53 4.56
CA PRO A 62 -21.86 0.00 5.15
C PRO A 62 -22.52 -0.99 6.12
N PRO A 63 -23.31 -0.54 7.10
CA PRO A 63 -23.98 -1.42 8.06
C PRO A 63 -24.81 -2.53 7.40
N GLU A 64 -25.56 -2.19 6.36
CA GLU A 64 -26.38 -3.16 5.61
C GLU A 64 -25.53 -4.27 4.97
N ASP A 65 -24.37 -3.91 4.42
CA ASP A 65 -23.40 -4.85 3.86
C ASP A 65 -22.73 -5.71 4.95
N GLN A 66 -22.47 -5.13 6.13
CA GLN A 66 -21.94 -5.88 7.28
C GLN A 66 -22.94 -6.90 7.81
N ASP A 67 -24.21 -6.51 7.94
CA ASP A 67 -25.29 -7.39 8.38
C ASP A 67 -25.51 -8.53 7.37
N ARG A 68 -25.48 -8.22 6.07
CA ARG A 68 -25.58 -9.22 5.01
C ARG A 68 -24.41 -10.20 5.06
N LEU A 69 -23.19 -9.71 5.19
CA LEU A 69 -22.00 -10.55 5.32
C LEU A 69 -22.07 -11.44 6.57
N ALA A 70 -22.51 -10.92 7.72
CA ALA A 70 -22.67 -11.69 8.94
C ALA A 70 -23.71 -12.82 8.76
N TYR A 71 -24.85 -12.51 8.13
CA TYR A 71 -25.85 -13.52 7.78
C TYR A 71 -25.28 -14.62 6.89
N LEU A 72 -24.57 -14.26 5.81
CA LEU A 72 -23.99 -15.21 4.87
C LEU A 72 -22.96 -16.13 5.55
N ARG A 73 -22.11 -15.57 6.42
CA ARG A 73 -21.17 -16.35 7.24
C ARG A 73 -21.90 -17.37 8.11
N GLN A 74 -22.97 -16.95 8.79
CA GLN A 74 -23.78 -17.83 9.61
C GLN A 74 -24.41 -18.96 8.79
N GLN A 75 -24.99 -18.67 7.63
CA GLN A 75 -25.58 -19.71 6.76
C GLN A 75 -24.51 -20.70 6.26
N ASN A 76 -23.30 -20.21 5.97
CA ASN A 76 -22.17 -21.04 5.56
C ASN A 76 -21.71 -21.96 6.69
N GLU A 77 -21.59 -21.44 7.91
CA GLU A 77 -21.19 -22.21 9.10
C GLU A 77 -22.17 -23.33 9.44
N ILE A 78 -23.48 -23.07 9.33
CA ILE A 78 -24.51 -24.09 9.57
C ILE A 78 -24.77 -25.00 8.37
N GLY A 79 -24.09 -24.76 7.23
CA GLY A 79 -24.12 -25.62 6.04
C GLY A 79 -25.41 -25.56 5.23
N VAL A 80 -26.21 -24.50 5.35
CA VAL A 80 -27.48 -24.34 4.61
C VAL A 80 -27.42 -23.23 3.55
N ILE A 81 -26.24 -22.65 3.35
CA ILE A 81 -26.00 -21.62 2.33
C ILE A 81 -26.30 -22.17 0.92
N THR A 82 -26.99 -21.39 0.11
CA THR A 82 -27.21 -21.72 -1.30
C THR A 82 -25.98 -21.40 -2.15
N ASP A 83 -25.86 -21.96 -3.35
CA ASP A 83 -24.75 -21.66 -4.27
C ASP A 83 -24.65 -20.16 -4.58
N THR A 84 -25.79 -19.49 -4.77
CA THR A 84 -25.86 -18.05 -5.02
C THR A 84 -25.36 -17.24 -3.82
N GLU A 85 -25.80 -17.61 -2.62
CA GLU A 85 -25.35 -16.95 -1.39
C GLU A 85 -23.88 -17.19 -1.11
N HIS A 86 -23.37 -18.38 -1.45
CA HIS A 86 -21.95 -18.69 -1.32
C HIS A 86 -21.10 -17.83 -2.28
N GLN A 87 -21.57 -17.61 -3.51
CA GLN A 87 -20.92 -16.66 -4.43
C GLN A 87 -20.94 -15.23 -3.89
N GLU A 88 -22.08 -14.79 -3.34
CA GLU A 88 -22.20 -13.48 -2.69
C GLU A 88 -21.25 -13.33 -1.50
N LEU A 89 -21.12 -14.38 -0.67
CA LEU A 89 -20.16 -14.43 0.43
C LEU A 89 -18.72 -14.24 -0.05
N LEU A 90 -18.33 -14.94 -1.11
CA LEU A 90 -16.99 -14.78 -1.70
C LEU A 90 -16.73 -13.35 -2.18
N MET A 91 -17.72 -12.71 -2.82
CA MET A 91 -17.60 -11.31 -3.24
C MET A 91 -17.42 -10.36 -2.06
N TYR A 92 -18.14 -10.57 -0.96
CA TYR A 92 -17.96 -9.76 0.25
C TYR A 92 -16.59 -10.00 0.90
N VAL A 93 -16.11 -11.25 0.94
CA VAL A 93 -14.78 -11.57 1.47
C VAL A 93 -13.69 -10.85 0.68
N GLU A 94 -13.71 -10.95 -0.65
CA GLU A 94 -12.74 -10.27 -1.52
C GLU A 94 -12.77 -8.74 -1.30
N ARG A 95 -13.96 -8.15 -1.19
CA ARG A 95 -14.12 -6.72 -0.93
C ARG A 95 -13.56 -6.30 0.43
N VAL A 96 -13.78 -7.10 1.49
CA VAL A 96 -13.23 -6.82 2.83
C VAL A 96 -11.72 -6.94 2.83
N GLU A 97 -11.17 -7.99 2.21
CA GLU A 97 -9.72 -8.19 2.13
C GLU A 97 -9.03 -7.03 1.38
N GLN A 98 -9.63 -6.56 0.29
CA GLN A 98 -9.15 -5.40 -0.45
C GLN A 98 -9.19 -4.12 0.41
N GLN A 99 -10.32 -3.85 1.10
CA GLN A 99 -10.43 -2.70 1.99
C GLN A 99 -9.44 -2.77 3.17
N ASP A 100 -9.17 -3.96 3.69
CA ASP A 100 -8.24 -4.19 4.79
C ASP A 100 -6.79 -3.95 4.35
N ALA A 101 -6.42 -4.36 3.14
CA ALA A 101 -5.13 -4.08 2.54
C ALA A 101 -4.92 -2.57 2.32
N GLU A 102 -5.89 -1.89 1.69
CA GLU A 102 -5.85 -0.44 1.46
C GLU A 102 -5.74 0.35 2.76
N ARG A 103 -6.47 -0.08 3.79
CA ARG A 103 -6.42 0.51 5.13
C ARG A 103 -5.06 0.31 5.80
N ALA A 104 -4.48 -0.88 5.70
CA ALA A 104 -3.16 -1.15 6.26
C ALA A 104 -2.09 -0.26 5.59
N GLU A 105 -2.15 -0.13 4.26
CA GLU A 105 -1.27 0.76 3.51
C GLU A 105 -1.46 2.23 3.94
N ALA A 106 -2.70 2.69 4.08
CA ALA A 106 -3.01 4.05 4.51
C ALA A 106 -2.51 4.33 5.95
N LEU A 107 -2.59 3.36 6.87
CA LEU A 107 -2.05 3.49 8.22
C LEU A 107 -0.53 3.59 8.21
N ILE A 108 0.18 2.83 7.37
CA ILE A 108 1.63 2.91 7.22
C ILE A 108 2.04 4.29 6.70
N LYS A 109 1.35 4.79 5.67
CA LYS A 109 1.57 6.14 5.13
C LYS A 109 1.29 7.22 6.17
N LEU A 110 0.23 7.07 6.97
CA LEU A 110 -0.09 8.02 8.04
C LEU A 110 0.96 7.99 9.16
N ALA A 111 1.52 6.82 9.49
CA ALA A 111 2.58 6.67 10.48
C ALA A 111 3.85 7.43 10.04
N GLN A 112 4.22 7.30 8.77
CA GLN A 112 5.32 8.04 8.16
C GLN A 112 5.04 9.55 8.21
N LEU A 113 3.85 9.99 7.79
CA LEU A 113 3.46 11.40 7.78
C LEU A 113 3.47 12.03 9.19
N ARG A 114 2.99 11.30 10.20
CA ARG A 114 2.98 11.74 11.61
C ARG A 114 4.30 11.46 12.34
N SER A 115 5.25 10.77 11.71
CA SER A 115 6.52 10.34 12.31
C SER A 115 6.34 9.60 13.64
N CYS A 116 5.38 8.67 13.68
CA CYS A 116 5.06 7.88 14.86
C CYS A 116 5.08 6.37 14.57
N ASP A 117 5.10 5.55 15.63
CA ASP A 117 5.01 4.10 15.49
C ASP A 117 3.62 3.70 14.97
N LEU A 118 3.57 2.82 13.97
CA LEU A 118 2.34 2.25 13.40
C LEU A 118 1.40 1.69 14.49
N LYS A 119 1.94 1.13 15.58
CA LYS A 119 1.14 0.63 16.71
C LYS A 119 0.30 1.71 17.37
N VAL A 120 0.76 2.96 17.39
CA VAL A 120 -0.03 4.09 17.91
C VAL A 120 -1.28 4.28 17.07
N LEU A 121 -1.12 4.30 15.75
CA LEU A 121 -2.24 4.49 14.82
C LEU A 121 -3.19 3.29 14.75
N ILE A 122 -2.66 2.06 14.87
CA ILE A 122 -3.49 0.86 14.99
C ILE A 122 -4.42 0.97 16.21
N ASN A 123 -3.89 1.41 17.36
CA ASN A 123 -4.69 1.57 18.58
C ASN A 123 -5.68 2.75 18.52
N GLU A 124 -5.38 3.77 17.70
CA GLU A 124 -6.22 4.96 17.51
C GLU A 124 -7.40 4.68 16.56
N PHE A 125 -7.16 4.01 15.44
CA PHE A 125 -8.11 3.90 14.34
C PHE A 125 -8.73 2.53 14.13
N LEU A 126 -8.11 1.47 14.66
CA LEU A 126 -8.69 0.14 14.58
C LEU A 126 -9.42 -0.20 15.87
N PRO A 127 -10.61 -0.82 15.77
CA PRO A 127 -11.26 -1.33 16.96
C PRO A 127 -10.30 -2.32 17.63
N LYS A 128 -10.11 -2.17 18.94
CA LYS A 128 -9.48 -3.23 19.74
C LYS A 128 -10.30 -4.48 19.47
N HIS A 129 -9.69 -5.54 18.96
CA HIS A 129 -10.39 -6.80 18.71
C HIS A 129 -11.04 -7.27 20.02
N SER A 130 -12.29 -6.88 20.25
CA SER A 130 -13.19 -7.68 21.05
C SER A 130 -13.50 -8.85 20.15
N ASN A 131 -12.91 -10.00 20.47
CA ASN A 131 -13.43 -11.29 20.03
C ASN A 131 -14.95 -11.30 20.31
N ALA A 132 -15.73 -11.04 19.28
CA ALA A 132 -17.10 -11.50 19.14
C ALA A 132 -17.01 -12.40 17.91
N ALA A 133 -16.79 -13.70 18.10
CA ALA A 133 -17.73 -14.73 18.52
C ALA A 133 -17.87 -15.66 17.31
#